data_AF-A0A1W9LZJ5-F1
#
_entry.id   AF-A0A1W9LZJ5-F1
#
_cell.length_a   1.000
_cell.length_b   1.000
_cell.length_c   1.000
_cell.angle_alpha   90.00
_cell.angle_beta   90.00
_cell.angle_gamma   90.00
#
_symmetry.space_group_name_H-M   'P 1'
#
loop_
_entity.id
_entity.type
_entity.pdbx_description
1 polymer ?
#
loop_
_entity_poly.entity_id
_entity_poly.type
_entity_poly.pdbx_seq_one_letter_code
_entity_poly.pdbx_strand_id
1 'polypeptide(L)'
;LWALGAWLAWLLLRDWPQLVLAALLTPLWLAGEWIEATHGFSGRETILTEGLLLLAVSYLSATLPEQETPMRKALTWLGALALIPAVCAVVASGDFSHTHQPLPAGYHAAGRTAALLLPLLLTWLLRGRHVWWNLLACVWVLALGELGQIMFEDRSASAWRQLLQYALCALGAVGLMAWGLGEARKERINLGIAGFALTVLAFYFSSVMDKLGRSASLIGLGLLFLGGGWLLEKTRRRLLARLETRP
;
A
#
# COMPACT_ATOMS: atom_id res chain seq x y z
N LEU A 1 -16.73 -1.99 19.77
CA LEU A 1 -16.94 -1.02 20.88
C LEU A 1 -16.00 0.20 20.80
N TRP A 2 -14.68 0.02 20.72
CA TRP A 2 -13.71 1.13 20.67
C TRP A 2 -13.89 2.09 19.47
N ALA A 3 -14.19 1.56 18.27
CA ALA A 3 -14.46 2.38 17.09
C ALA A 3 -15.68 3.30 17.28
N LEU A 4 -16.77 2.79 17.87
CA LEU A 4 -17.96 3.58 18.18
C LEU A 4 -17.65 4.70 19.19
N GLY A 5 -16.85 4.40 20.21
CA GLY A 5 -16.38 5.41 21.16
C GLY A 5 -15.59 6.53 20.49
N ALA A 6 -14.69 6.20 19.56
CA ALA A 6 -13.93 7.19 18.81
C ALA A 6 -14.82 8.06 17.89
N TRP A 7 -15.83 7.48 17.24
CA TRP A 7 -16.80 8.22 16.44
C TRP A 7 -17.68 9.14 17.28
N LEU A 8 -18.19 8.68 18.43
CA LEU A 8 -18.98 9.49 19.35
C LEU A 8 -18.15 10.65 19.91
N ALA A 9 -16.90 10.39 20.31
CA ALA A 9 -15.99 11.41 20.76
C ALA A 9 -15.77 12.46 19.66
N TRP A 10 -15.49 12.02 18.43
CA TRP A 10 -15.29 12.92 17.29
C TRP A 10 -16.54 13.74 16.96
N LEU A 11 -17.74 13.17 17.05
CA LEU A 11 -18.98 13.91 16.84
C LEU A 11 -19.15 15.04 17.85
N LEU A 12 -18.71 14.82 19.10
CA LEU A 12 -18.82 15.78 20.19
C LEU A 12 -17.74 16.88 20.14
N LEU A 13 -16.47 16.51 19.95
CA LEU A 13 -15.34 17.44 20.07
C LEU A 13 -14.83 17.94 18.71
N ARG A 14 -15.10 17.22 17.61
CA ARG A 14 -14.68 17.59 16.24
C ARG A 14 -13.19 17.84 16.10
N ASP A 15 -12.37 17.13 16.89
CA ASP A 15 -10.92 17.27 16.89
C ASP A 15 -10.21 16.21 16.03
N TRP A 16 -9.03 16.55 15.52
CA TRP A 16 -8.24 15.68 14.66
C TRP A 16 -7.75 14.37 15.31
N PRO A 17 -7.38 14.28 16.60
CA PRO A 17 -6.89 13.03 17.18
C PRO A 17 -7.98 11.95 17.23
N GLN A 18 -9.23 12.36 17.47
CA GLN A 18 -10.36 11.44 17.53
C GLN A 18 -10.75 10.94 16.15
N LEU A 19 -10.63 11.80 15.13
CA LEU A 19 -10.80 11.36 13.74
C LEU A 19 -9.75 10.30 13.39
N VAL A 20 -8.49 10.50 13.79
CA VAL A 20 -7.42 9.51 13.55
C VAL A 20 -7.73 8.19 14.24
N LEU A 21 -8.18 8.23 15.49
CA LEU A 21 -8.60 7.03 16.21
C LEU A 21 -9.78 6.34 15.54
N ALA A 22 -10.78 7.09 15.08
CA ALA A 22 -11.92 6.53 14.35
C ALA A 22 -11.48 5.90 13.02
N ALA A 23 -10.60 6.59 12.28
CA ALA A 23 -10.06 6.13 11.00
C ALA A 23 -9.14 4.90 11.13
N LEU A 24 -8.52 4.69 12.29
CA LEU A 24 -7.70 3.52 12.60
C LEU A 24 -8.54 2.35 13.14
N LEU A 25 -9.42 2.62 14.10
CA LEU A 25 -10.18 1.59 14.80
C LEU A 25 -11.32 1.00 13.96
N THR A 26 -11.91 1.80 13.06
CA THR A 26 -12.98 1.31 12.17
C THR A 26 -12.50 0.19 11.25
N PRO A 27 -11.44 0.36 10.45
CA PRO A 27 -10.95 -0.72 9.60
C PRO A 27 -10.38 -1.88 10.40
N LEU A 28 -9.78 -1.63 11.57
CA LEU A 28 -9.29 -2.71 12.44
C LEU A 28 -10.43 -3.57 12.99
N TRP A 29 -11.54 -2.95 13.40
CA TRP A 29 -12.72 -3.67 13.83
C TRP A 29 -13.34 -4.48 12.69
N LEU A 30 -13.54 -3.86 11.52
CA LEU A 30 -14.05 -4.55 10.33
C LEU A 30 -13.16 -5.72 9.90
N ALA A 31 -11.83 -5.56 9.99
CA ALA A 31 -10.88 -6.63 9.74
C ALA A 31 -11.08 -7.80 10.70
N GLY A 32 -11.28 -7.52 12.00
CA GLY A 32 -11.58 -8.54 13.00
C GLY A 32 -12.89 -9.31 12.71
N GLU A 33 -13.97 -8.59 12.41
CA GLU A 33 -15.26 -9.22 12.03
C GLU A 33 -15.12 -10.09 10.78
N TRP A 34 -14.35 -9.64 9.78
CA TRP A 34 -14.08 -10.43 8.58
C TRP A 34 -13.29 -11.70 8.89
N ILE A 35 -12.23 -11.59 9.69
CA ILE A 35 -11.40 -12.73 10.09
C ILE A 35 -12.24 -13.79 10.81
N GLU A 36 -13.11 -13.37 11.73
CA GLU A 36 -13.99 -14.28 12.46
C GLU A 36 -15.06 -14.90 11.55
N ALA A 37 -15.73 -14.07 10.73
CA ALA A 37 -16.79 -14.54 9.84
C ALA A 37 -16.29 -15.47 8.72
N THR A 38 -15.01 -15.35 8.34
CA THR A 38 -14.38 -16.18 7.30
C THR A 38 -13.38 -17.19 7.87
N HIS A 39 -13.44 -17.42 9.18
CA HIS A 39 -12.58 -18.38 9.85
C HIS A 39 -12.67 -19.76 9.17
N GLY A 40 -11.51 -20.34 8.87
CA GLY A 40 -11.42 -21.65 8.21
C GLY A 40 -11.38 -21.61 6.67
N PHE A 41 -11.64 -20.48 6.02
CA PHE A 41 -11.62 -20.37 4.56
C PHE A 41 -10.32 -19.76 3.99
N SER A 42 -9.94 -20.17 2.79
CA SER A 42 -8.73 -19.75 2.08
C SER A 42 -8.98 -18.52 1.20
N GLY A 43 -7.98 -17.63 1.07
CA GLY A 43 -8.12 -16.39 0.28
C GLY A 43 -8.75 -15.21 1.03
N ARG A 44 -9.18 -15.39 2.30
CA ARG A 44 -9.70 -14.29 3.15
C ARG A 44 -8.68 -13.18 3.37
N GLU A 45 -7.40 -13.53 3.47
CA GLU A 45 -6.32 -12.58 3.77
C GLU A 45 -6.01 -11.68 2.58
N THR A 46 -6.10 -12.20 1.35
CA THR A 46 -5.90 -11.38 0.15
C THR A 46 -6.96 -10.30 0.05
N ILE A 47 -8.24 -10.65 0.20
CA ILE A 47 -9.34 -9.67 0.15
C ILE A 47 -9.17 -8.59 1.23
N LEU A 48 -8.82 -9.02 2.45
CA LEU A 48 -8.62 -8.10 3.56
C LEU A 48 -7.44 -7.15 3.33
N THR A 49 -6.29 -7.69 2.95
CA THR A 49 -5.06 -6.91 2.75
C THR A 49 -5.15 -5.98 1.55
N GLU A 50 -5.82 -6.39 0.46
CA GLU A 50 -6.14 -5.53 -0.69
C GLU A 50 -6.99 -4.34 -0.26
N GLY A 51 -8.06 -4.59 0.51
CA GLY A 51 -8.93 -3.53 1.03
C GLY A 51 -8.20 -2.55 1.94
N LEU A 52 -7.34 -3.06 2.84
CA LEU A 52 -6.52 -2.23 3.72
C LEU A 52 -5.47 -1.42 2.95
N LEU A 53 -4.84 -1.99 1.92
CA LEU A 53 -3.90 -1.27 1.07
C LEU A 53 -4.60 -0.16 0.29
N LEU A 54 -5.77 -0.44 -0.28
CA LEU A 54 -6.55 0.58 -0.99
C LEU A 54 -7.06 1.67 -0.04
N LEU A 55 -7.40 1.32 1.21
CA LEU A 55 -7.72 2.29 2.25
C LEU A 55 -6.51 3.17 2.61
N ALA A 56 -5.31 2.59 2.74
CA ALA A 56 -4.09 3.36 2.98
C ALA A 56 -3.80 4.35 1.85
N VAL A 57 -3.99 3.94 0.59
CA VAL A 57 -3.91 4.84 -0.57
C VAL A 57 -4.99 5.93 -0.52
N SER A 58 -6.20 5.58 -0.12
CA SER A 58 -7.32 6.52 0.04
C SER A 58 -7.01 7.59 1.10
N TYR A 59 -6.44 7.19 2.24
CA TYR A 59 -5.98 8.11 3.27
C TYR A 59 -4.81 8.98 2.81
N LEU A 60 -3.83 8.42 2.09
CA LEU A 60 -2.71 9.16 1.49
C LEU A 60 -3.19 10.23 0.48
N SER A 61 -4.36 10.02 -0.10
CA SER A 61 -5.00 10.92 -1.05
C SER A 61 -5.87 12.02 -0.40
N ALA A 62 -6.02 12.01 0.94
CA ALA A 62 -6.97 12.86 1.65
C ALA A 62 -6.65 14.36 1.59
N THR A 63 -5.38 14.74 1.45
CA THR A 63 -4.98 16.13 1.25
C THR A 63 -4.89 16.48 -0.24
N LEU A 64 -5.53 17.60 -0.59
CA LEU A 64 -5.36 18.29 -1.87
C LEU A 64 -4.68 19.64 -1.63
N PRO A 65 -3.93 20.19 -2.61
CA PRO A 65 -3.26 21.49 -2.49
C PRO A 65 -4.17 22.63 -2.04
N GLU A 66 -5.44 22.60 -2.44
CA GLU A 66 -6.43 23.65 -2.14
C GLU A 66 -7.15 23.46 -0.79
N GLN A 67 -7.03 22.29 -0.14
CA GLN A 67 -7.82 21.92 1.04
C GLN A 67 -6.96 21.28 2.12
N GLU A 68 -6.06 22.07 2.71
CA GLU A 68 -5.17 21.63 3.78
C GLU A 68 -5.80 21.88 5.16
N THR A 69 -6.56 20.90 5.66
CA THR A 69 -7.02 20.89 7.05
C THR A 69 -6.15 19.97 7.90
N PRO A 70 -5.99 20.24 9.22
CA PRO A 70 -5.20 19.39 10.11
C PRO A 70 -5.70 17.93 10.11
N MET A 71 -7.01 17.73 9.99
CA MET A 71 -7.65 16.42 9.85
C MET A 71 -7.19 15.67 8.59
N ARG A 72 -7.26 16.30 7.42
CA ARG A 72 -6.83 15.69 6.15
C ARG A 72 -5.33 15.38 6.19
N LYS A 73 -4.53 16.27 6.79
CA LYS A 73 -3.08 16.05 6.97
C LYS A 73 -2.80 14.84 7.85
N ALA A 74 -3.52 14.69 8.97
CA ALA A 74 -3.40 13.54 9.84
C ALA A 74 -3.77 12.23 9.13
N LEU A 75 -4.86 12.20 8.34
CA LEU A 75 -5.20 11.06 7.50
C LEU A 75 -4.13 10.75 6.46
N THR A 76 -3.54 11.78 5.83
CA THR A 76 -2.46 11.60 4.86
C THR A 76 -1.25 10.93 5.49
N TRP A 77 -0.87 11.35 6.71
CA TRP A 77 0.20 10.71 7.48
C TRP A 77 -0.13 9.28 7.89
N LEU A 78 -1.38 9.02 8.31
CA LEU A 78 -1.85 7.67 8.61
C LEU A 78 -1.71 6.75 7.39
N GLY A 79 -2.18 7.20 6.23
CA GLY A 79 -2.06 6.48 4.96
C GLY A 79 -0.61 6.26 4.54
N ALA A 80 0.23 7.29 4.66
CA ALA A 80 1.67 7.19 4.39
C ALA A 80 2.37 6.14 5.25
N LEU A 81 2.07 6.11 6.55
CA LEU A 81 2.66 5.18 7.51
C LEU A 81 2.16 3.74 7.27
N ALA A 82 0.87 3.60 6.96
CA ALA A 82 0.25 2.30 6.71
C ALA A 82 0.60 1.69 5.34
N LEU A 83 1.03 2.51 4.37
CA LEU A 83 1.24 2.07 2.99
C LEU A 83 2.26 0.93 2.88
N ILE A 84 3.45 1.09 3.44
CA ILE A 84 4.52 0.09 3.32
C ILE A 84 4.12 -1.24 3.99
N PRO A 85 3.65 -1.27 5.26
CA PRO A 85 3.16 -2.49 5.88
C PRO A 85 2.02 -3.14 5.08
N ALA A 86 1.09 -2.35 4.52
CA ALA A 86 -0.04 -2.89 3.75
C ALA A 86 0.42 -3.54 2.43
N VAL A 87 1.42 -2.96 1.75
CA VAL A 87 2.01 -3.60 0.56
C VAL A 87 2.67 -4.93 0.93
N CYS A 88 3.44 -4.96 2.01
CA CYS A 88 4.05 -6.20 2.50
C CYS A 88 2.99 -7.24 2.84
N ALA A 89 1.87 -6.83 3.47
CA ALA A 89 0.78 -7.72 3.81
C ALA A 89 0.09 -8.31 2.57
N VAL A 90 -0.14 -7.52 1.51
CA VAL A 90 -0.68 -8.04 0.25
C VAL A 90 0.29 -9.03 -0.41
N VAL A 91 1.57 -8.67 -0.46
CA VAL A 91 2.65 -9.52 -1.01
C VAL A 91 2.76 -10.85 -0.28
N ALA A 92 2.60 -10.86 1.05
CA ALA A 92 2.65 -12.05 1.89
C ALA A 92 1.29 -12.72 2.11
N SER A 93 0.20 -12.18 1.55
CA SER A 93 -1.18 -12.66 1.83
C SER A 93 -1.40 -14.12 1.47
N GLY A 94 -0.70 -14.60 0.44
CA GLY A 94 -0.67 -16.01 0.06
C GLY A 94 -0.12 -16.91 1.18
N ASP A 95 1.00 -16.52 1.80
CA ASP A 95 1.68 -17.33 2.83
C ASP A 95 0.84 -17.52 4.10
N PHE A 96 -0.05 -16.58 4.41
CA PHE A 96 -0.95 -16.65 5.57
C PHE A 96 -2.16 -17.59 5.36
N SER A 97 -2.39 -18.10 4.15
CA SER A 97 -3.49 -19.01 3.86
C SER A 97 -3.11 -20.45 4.22
N HIS A 98 -3.42 -20.87 5.44
CA HIS A 98 -3.13 -22.25 5.92
C HIS A 98 -4.29 -23.25 5.71
N THR A 99 -5.42 -22.79 5.18
CA THR A 99 -6.65 -23.57 5.04
C THR A 99 -6.92 -23.95 3.59
N HIS A 100 -7.60 -25.08 3.37
CA HIS A 100 -7.85 -25.62 2.02
C HIS A 100 -9.29 -25.42 1.53
N GLN A 101 -10.21 -24.98 2.38
CA GLN A 101 -11.59 -24.74 1.96
C GLN A 101 -11.72 -23.37 1.30
N PRO A 102 -12.09 -23.29 0.01
CA PRO A 102 -12.26 -22.00 -0.65
C PRO A 102 -13.42 -21.21 -0.04
N LEU A 103 -13.31 -19.88 -0.02
CA LEU A 103 -14.41 -19.03 0.40
C LEU A 103 -15.68 -19.32 -0.44
N PRO A 104 -16.86 -19.42 0.19
CA PRO A 104 -18.11 -19.49 -0.55
C PRO A 104 -18.27 -18.25 -1.44
N ALA A 105 -18.79 -18.44 -2.66
CA ALA A 105 -18.86 -17.39 -3.69
C ALA A 105 -19.57 -16.10 -3.20
N GLY A 106 -20.59 -16.23 -2.35
CA GLY A 106 -21.27 -15.08 -1.75
C GLY A 106 -20.37 -14.24 -0.85
N TYR A 107 -19.59 -14.87 0.03
CA TYR A 107 -18.62 -14.17 0.88
C TYR A 107 -17.47 -13.58 0.06
N HIS A 108 -17.00 -14.29 -0.96
CA HIS A 108 -15.96 -13.80 -1.85
C HIS A 108 -16.41 -12.52 -2.59
N ALA A 109 -17.61 -12.54 -3.18
CA ALA A 109 -18.17 -11.38 -3.89
C ALA A 109 -18.47 -10.22 -2.93
N ALA A 110 -19.10 -10.48 -1.78
CA ALA A 110 -19.40 -9.46 -0.78
C ALA A 110 -18.11 -8.83 -0.20
N GLY A 111 -17.12 -9.66 0.14
CA GLY A 111 -15.83 -9.22 0.66
C GLY A 111 -15.08 -8.35 -0.34
N ARG A 112 -14.91 -8.80 -1.59
CA ARG A 112 -14.25 -8.00 -2.64
C ARG A 112 -14.98 -6.71 -2.93
N THR A 113 -16.30 -6.75 -3.07
CA THR A 113 -17.07 -5.53 -3.35
C THR A 113 -16.94 -4.53 -2.20
N ALA A 114 -17.05 -4.97 -0.94
CA ALA A 114 -16.85 -4.09 0.21
C ALA A 114 -15.41 -3.55 0.29
N ALA A 115 -14.40 -4.41 0.11
CA ALA A 115 -12.98 -4.06 0.17
C ALA A 115 -12.57 -3.03 -0.89
N LEU A 116 -13.20 -3.06 -2.08
CA LEU A 116 -12.91 -2.11 -3.15
C LEU A 116 -13.80 -0.87 -3.07
N LEU A 117 -15.11 -1.03 -2.86
CA LEU A 117 -16.07 0.07 -2.89
C LEU A 117 -15.90 1.01 -1.69
N LEU A 118 -15.65 0.50 -0.49
CA LEU A 118 -15.56 1.36 0.70
C LEU A 118 -14.40 2.38 0.59
N PRO A 119 -13.15 1.98 0.27
CA PRO A 119 -12.06 2.94 0.08
C PRO A 119 -12.27 3.88 -1.11
N LEU A 120 -12.85 3.39 -2.21
CA LEU A 120 -13.12 4.22 -3.39
C LEU A 120 -14.21 5.26 -3.13
N LEU A 121 -15.29 4.88 -2.43
CA LEU A 121 -16.32 5.82 -1.98
C LEU A 121 -15.73 6.86 -1.05
N LEU A 122 -14.89 6.45 -0.09
CA LEU A 122 -14.19 7.39 0.79
C LEU A 122 -13.32 8.37 -0.03
N THR A 123 -12.58 7.86 -1.01
CA THR A 123 -11.78 8.71 -1.91
C THR A 123 -12.67 9.70 -2.64
N TRP A 124 -13.79 9.24 -3.19
CA TRP A 124 -14.73 10.11 -3.91
C TRP A 124 -15.31 11.20 -3.01
N LEU A 125 -15.65 10.88 -1.76
CA LEU A 125 -16.09 11.87 -0.76
C LEU A 125 -14.98 12.86 -0.41
N LEU A 126 -13.72 12.43 -0.35
CA LEU A 126 -12.59 13.29 0.00
C LEU A 126 -12.09 14.15 -1.17
N ARG A 127 -12.22 13.68 -2.41
CA ARG A 127 -11.54 14.25 -3.60
C ARG A 127 -12.47 14.62 -4.77
N GLY A 128 -13.75 14.25 -4.72
CA GLY A 128 -14.72 14.52 -5.77
C GLY A 128 -14.33 13.90 -7.12
N ARG A 129 -14.08 14.73 -8.14
CA ARG A 129 -13.77 14.29 -9.52
C ARG A 129 -12.32 13.85 -9.75
N HIS A 130 -11.40 14.09 -8.81
CA HIS A 130 -9.97 13.77 -8.96
C HIS A 130 -9.59 12.34 -8.51
N VAL A 131 -10.51 11.38 -8.64
CA VAL A 131 -10.36 9.99 -8.14
C VAL A 131 -9.47 9.12 -9.05
N TRP A 132 -9.12 9.61 -10.25
CA TRP A 132 -8.47 8.80 -11.27
C TRP A 132 -7.14 8.15 -10.83
N TRP A 133 -6.33 8.82 -10.01
CA TRP A 133 -5.11 8.23 -9.44
C TRP A 133 -5.41 7.04 -8.51
N ASN A 134 -6.51 7.11 -7.77
CA ASN A 134 -6.94 6.03 -6.88
C ASN A 134 -7.57 4.88 -7.67
N LEU A 135 -8.18 5.13 -8.84
CA LEU A 135 -8.61 4.07 -9.75
C LEU A 135 -7.42 3.33 -10.34
N LEU A 136 -6.38 4.06 -10.76
CA LEU A 136 -5.13 3.44 -11.22
C LEU A 136 -4.47 2.62 -10.11
N ALA A 137 -4.46 3.15 -8.88
CA ALA A 137 -3.98 2.41 -7.71
C ALA A 137 -4.82 1.17 -7.43
N CYS A 138 -6.15 1.22 -7.59
CA CYS A 138 -7.04 0.06 -7.44
C CYS A 138 -6.65 -1.07 -8.41
N VAL A 139 -6.44 -0.74 -9.69
CA VAL A 139 -5.98 -1.73 -10.69
C VAL A 139 -4.63 -2.34 -10.29
N TRP A 140 -3.72 -1.53 -9.78
CA TRP A 140 -2.42 -2.00 -9.29
C TRP A 140 -2.53 -2.90 -8.06
N VAL A 141 -3.39 -2.57 -7.09
CA VAL A 141 -3.65 -3.40 -5.88
C VAL A 141 -4.19 -4.77 -6.29
N LEU A 142 -5.16 -4.80 -7.20
CA LEU A 142 -5.73 -6.06 -7.71
C LEU A 142 -4.67 -6.90 -8.43
N ALA A 143 -3.85 -6.27 -9.29
CA ALA A 143 -2.76 -6.98 -9.96
C ALA A 143 -1.76 -7.58 -8.96
N LEU A 144 -1.50 -6.89 -7.84
CA LEU A 144 -0.58 -7.33 -6.81
C LEU A 144 -1.14 -8.51 -6.00
N GLY A 145 -2.42 -8.44 -5.62
CA GLY A 145 -3.09 -9.51 -4.87
C GLY A 145 -3.28 -10.80 -5.68
N GLU A 146 -3.67 -10.68 -6.96
CA GLU A 146 -3.78 -11.83 -7.87
C GLU A 146 -2.42 -12.52 -8.07
N LEU A 147 -1.34 -11.76 -8.28
CA LEU A 147 0.00 -12.33 -8.35
C LEU A 147 0.45 -12.99 -7.04
N GLY A 148 0.07 -12.43 -5.90
CA GLY A 148 0.33 -13.03 -4.59
C GLY A 148 -0.37 -14.38 -4.39
N GLN A 149 -1.62 -14.51 -4.83
CA GLN A 149 -2.36 -15.77 -4.76
C GLN A 149 -1.80 -16.83 -5.71
N ILE A 150 -1.53 -16.45 -6.97
CA ILE A 150 -0.96 -17.35 -7.98
C ILE A 150 0.42 -17.89 -7.54
N MET A 151 1.20 -17.08 -6.81
CA MET A 151 2.49 -17.49 -6.25
C MET A 151 2.36 -18.52 -5.12
N PHE A 152 1.27 -18.48 -4.34
CA PHE A 152 1.04 -19.42 -3.25
C PHE A 152 0.61 -20.81 -3.75
N GLU A 153 -0.27 -20.89 -4.75
CA GLU A 153 -0.76 -22.16 -5.29
C GLU A 153 0.35 -22.99 -5.94
N ASP A 154 1.35 -22.33 -6.53
CA ASP A 154 2.47 -22.97 -7.20
C ASP A 154 3.80 -22.56 -6.56
N ARG A 155 4.11 -23.16 -5.40
CA ARG A 155 5.37 -22.95 -4.65
C ARG A 155 6.63 -23.29 -5.46
N SER A 156 6.50 -24.00 -6.58
CA SER A 156 7.55 -24.13 -7.60
C SER A 156 7.65 -22.87 -8.47
N ALA A 157 7.41 -21.70 -7.88
CA ALA A 157 7.33 -20.44 -8.57
C ALA A 157 8.59 -20.20 -9.40
N SER A 158 8.41 -20.24 -10.72
CA SER A 158 9.44 -19.96 -11.69
C SER A 158 10.07 -18.59 -11.42
N ALA A 159 11.39 -18.47 -11.62
CA ALA A 159 12.14 -17.23 -11.34
C ALA A 159 11.54 -15.98 -12.01
N TRP A 160 10.84 -16.15 -13.14
CA TRP A 160 10.13 -15.06 -13.83
C TRP A 160 8.95 -14.49 -13.02
N ARG A 161 8.23 -15.28 -12.22
CA ARG A 161 7.10 -14.81 -11.40
C ARG A 161 7.58 -13.97 -10.20
N GLN A 162 8.67 -14.40 -9.55
CA GLN A 162 9.31 -13.60 -8.51
C GLN A 162 9.77 -12.24 -9.06
N LEU A 163 10.44 -12.24 -10.23
CA LEU A 163 10.83 -11.01 -10.94
C LEU A 163 9.61 -10.12 -11.22
N LEU A 164 8.49 -10.70 -11.64
CA LEU A 164 7.26 -9.95 -11.92
C LEU A 164 6.67 -9.29 -10.67
N GLN A 165 6.69 -9.97 -9.52
CA GLN A 165 6.22 -9.41 -8.25
C GLN A 165 7.06 -8.20 -7.82
N TYR A 166 8.40 -8.32 -7.86
CA TYR A 166 9.28 -7.18 -7.57
C TYR A 166 9.14 -6.06 -8.60
N ALA A 167 8.94 -6.39 -9.88
CA ALA A 167 8.68 -5.40 -10.92
C ALA A 167 7.36 -4.65 -10.66
N LEU A 168 6.32 -5.34 -10.19
CA LEU A 168 5.04 -4.72 -9.88
C LEU A 168 5.12 -3.83 -8.62
N CYS A 169 5.87 -4.23 -7.60
CA CYS A 169 6.20 -3.38 -6.45
C CYS A 169 6.96 -2.12 -6.88
N ALA A 170 7.97 -2.27 -7.74
CA ALA A 170 8.71 -1.16 -8.31
C ALA A 170 7.82 -0.24 -9.16
N LEU A 171 6.88 -0.81 -9.92
CA LEU A 171 5.89 -0.06 -10.68
C LEU A 171 4.95 0.74 -9.76
N GLY A 172 4.54 0.18 -8.63
CA GLY A 172 3.77 0.90 -7.61
C GLY A 172 4.54 2.09 -7.04
N ALA A 173 5.82 1.89 -6.71
CA ALA A 173 6.70 2.95 -6.23
C ALA A 173 6.90 4.07 -7.27
N VAL A 174 7.09 3.70 -8.55
CA VAL A 174 7.18 4.66 -9.67
C VAL A 174 5.85 5.39 -9.90
N GLY A 175 4.73 4.68 -9.82
CA GLY A 175 3.39 5.27 -9.88
C GLY A 175 3.17 6.30 -8.78
N LEU A 176 3.63 6.02 -7.56
CA LEU A 176 3.56 6.96 -6.44
C LEU A 176 4.42 8.21 -6.67
N MET A 177 5.61 8.06 -7.26
CA MET A 177 6.44 9.19 -7.68
C MET A 177 5.76 10.03 -8.79
N ALA A 178 5.18 9.37 -9.80
CA ALA A 178 4.46 10.03 -10.89
C ALA A 178 3.23 10.79 -10.38
N TRP A 179 2.47 10.18 -9.47
CA TRP A 179 1.34 10.81 -8.80
C TRP A 179 1.78 12.02 -7.95
N GLY A 180 2.87 11.88 -7.18
CA GLY A 180 3.46 12.98 -6.43
C GLY A 180 3.91 14.15 -7.33
N LEU A 181 4.46 13.84 -8.51
CA LEU A 181 4.82 14.86 -9.51
C LEU A 181 3.58 15.51 -10.14
N GLY A 182 2.51 14.74 -10.36
CA GLY A 182 1.25 15.24 -10.89
C GLY A 182 0.57 16.25 -9.97
N GLU A 183 0.66 16.05 -8.65
CA GLU A 183 0.03 16.92 -7.64
C GLU A 183 1.01 17.83 -6.88
N ALA A 184 2.27 17.87 -7.33
CA ALA A 184 3.34 18.66 -6.72
C ALA A 184 3.59 18.39 -5.21
N ARG A 185 3.41 17.13 -4.78
CA ARG A 185 3.54 16.71 -3.37
C ARG A 185 4.86 16.00 -3.13
N LYS A 186 5.75 16.66 -2.36
CA LYS A 186 7.08 16.13 -2.01
C LYS A 186 6.98 14.84 -1.19
N GLU A 187 5.94 14.70 -0.35
CA GLU A 187 5.76 13.55 0.53
C GLU A 187 5.59 12.25 -0.28
N ARG A 188 4.77 12.28 -1.32
CA ARG A 188 4.50 11.10 -2.18
C ARG A 188 5.73 10.70 -2.99
N ILE A 189 6.48 11.68 -3.49
CA ILE A 189 7.75 11.40 -4.18
C ILE A 189 8.74 10.73 -3.23
N ASN A 190 8.91 11.25 -2.01
CA ASN A 190 9.82 10.66 -1.03
C ASN A 190 9.40 9.23 -0.63
N LEU A 191 8.10 8.99 -0.43
CA LEU A 191 7.57 7.65 -0.15
C LEU A 191 7.80 6.69 -1.31
N GLY A 192 7.61 7.15 -2.56
CA GLY A 192 7.89 6.34 -3.75
C GLY A 192 9.37 5.97 -3.87
N ILE A 193 10.28 6.91 -3.58
CA ILE A 193 11.72 6.63 -3.54
C ILE A 193 12.05 5.61 -2.45
N ALA A 194 11.50 5.77 -1.25
CA ALA A 194 11.71 4.83 -0.14
C ALA A 194 11.17 3.43 -0.47
N GLY A 195 9.97 3.33 -1.03
CA GLY A 195 9.36 2.07 -1.46
C GLY A 195 10.15 1.38 -2.58
N PHE A 196 10.69 2.16 -3.53
CA PHE A 196 11.55 1.63 -4.58
C PHE A 196 12.87 1.07 -4.01
N ALA A 197 13.53 1.84 -3.12
CA ALA A 197 14.74 1.40 -2.46
C ALA A 197 14.51 0.10 -1.66
N LEU A 198 13.40 0.02 -0.91
CA LEU A 198 13.02 -1.17 -0.17
C LEU A 198 12.77 -2.37 -1.10
N THR A 199 12.11 -2.16 -2.24
CA THR A 199 11.84 -3.21 -3.24
C THR A 199 13.15 -3.77 -3.81
N VAL A 200 14.09 -2.89 -4.18
CA VAL A 200 15.41 -3.30 -4.68
C VAL A 200 16.19 -4.05 -3.61
N LEU A 201 16.13 -3.59 -2.35
CA LEU A 201 16.77 -4.25 -1.23
C LEU A 201 16.19 -5.65 -0.99
N ALA A 202 14.87 -5.78 -0.96
CA ALA A 202 14.18 -7.06 -0.80
C ALA A 202 14.53 -8.04 -1.94
N PHE A 203 14.51 -7.58 -3.19
CA PHE A 203 14.95 -8.38 -4.34
C PHE A 203 16.40 -8.84 -4.21
N TYR A 204 17.30 -7.95 -3.78
CA TYR A 204 18.69 -8.30 -3.56
C TYR A 204 18.85 -9.45 -2.56
N PHE A 205 18.22 -9.34 -1.40
CA PHE A 205 18.26 -10.36 -0.36
C PHE A 205 17.59 -11.67 -0.79
N SER A 206 16.48 -11.61 -1.51
CA SER A 206 15.68 -12.79 -1.89
C SER A 206 16.19 -13.53 -3.13
N SER A 207 16.89 -12.86 -4.05
CA SER A 207 17.20 -13.45 -5.37
C SER A 207 18.67 -13.40 -5.75
N VAL A 208 19.45 -12.49 -5.16
CA VAL A 208 20.85 -12.27 -5.51
C VAL A 208 21.78 -12.79 -4.42
N MET A 209 21.47 -12.51 -3.15
CA MET A 209 22.30 -12.93 -2.01
C MET A 209 22.47 -14.46 -1.97
N ASP A 210 21.40 -15.21 -2.20
CA ASP A 210 21.44 -16.68 -2.20
C ASP A 210 22.33 -17.27 -3.32
N LYS A 211 22.64 -16.46 -4.34
CA LYS A 211 23.49 -16.87 -5.47
C LYS A 211 24.94 -16.42 -5.34
N LEU A 212 25.25 -15.58 -4.34
CA LEU A 212 26.59 -15.02 -4.12
C LEU A 212 27.19 -15.59 -2.83
N GLY A 213 28.50 -15.82 -2.80
CA GLY A 213 29.20 -16.13 -1.55
C GLY A 213 29.03 -14.99 -0.53
N ARG A 214 29.00 -15.30 0.77
CA ARG A 214 28.72 -14.34 1.86
C ARG A 214 29.50 -13.02 1.73
N SER A 215 30.82 -13.07 1.52
CA SER A 215 31.65 -11.86 1.40
C SER A 215 31.37 -11.06 0.12
N ALA A 216 31.11 -11.73 -1.01
CA ALA A 216 30.76 -11.07 -2.27
C ALA A 216 29.39 -10.38 -2.18
N SER A 217 28.44 -10.97 -1.43
CA SER A 217 27.14 -10.35 -1.19
C SER A 217 27.25 -9.06 -0.38
N LEU A 218 28.10 -9.00 0.65
CA LEU A 218 28.28 -7.77 1.43
C LEU A 218 28.92 -6.64 0.61
N ILE A 219 29.89 -6.97 -0.26
CA ILE A 219 30.49 -6.00 -1.19
C ILE A 219 29.46 -5.50 -2.20
N GLY A 220 28.67 -6.42 -2.78
CA GLY A 220 27.59 -6.09 -3.71
C GLY A 220 26.53 -5.19 -3.09
N LEU A 221 26.13 -5.49 -1.85
CA LEU A 221 25.20 -4.67 -1.07
C LEU A 221 25.76 -3.27 -0.80
N GLY A 222 27.05 -3.17 -0.45
CA GLY A 222 27.73 -1.89 -0.25
C GLY A 222 27.73 -1.02 -1.53
N LEU A 223 28.05 -1.63 -2.68
CA LEU A 223 27.98 -0.94 -3.98
C LEU A 223 26.55 -0.53 -4.35
N LEU A 224 25.56 -1.38 -4.05
CA LEU A 224 24.15 -1.09 -4.27
C LEU A 224 23.68 0.11 -3.44
N PHE A 225 24.05 0.19 -2.17
CA PHE A 225 23.69 1.35 -1.34
C PHE A 225 24.37 2.63 -1.80
N LEU A 226 25.67 2.57 -2.14
CA LEU A 226 26.41 3.76 -2.61
C LEU A 226 25.88 4.26 -3.96
N GLY A 227 25.81 3.37 -4.96
CA GLY A 227 25.35 3.71 -6.31
C GLY A 227 23.86 4.01 -6.37
N GLY A 228 23.04 3.16 -5.75
CA GLY A 228 21.59 3.31 -5.69
C GLY A 228 21.19 4.55 -4.90
N GLY A 229 21.79 4.79 -3.75
CA GLY A 229 21.55 5.99 -2.93
C GLY A 229 21.90 7.28 -3.69
N TRP A 230 23.03 7.32 -4.39
CA TRP A 230 23.42 8.45 -5.23
C TRP A 230 22.42 8.69 -6.38
N LEU A 231 22.01 7.63 -7.07
CA LEU A 231 21.07 7.73 -8.19
C LEU A 231 19.68 8.21 -7.73
N LEU A 232 19.20 7.69 -6.60
CA LEU A 232 17.93 8.08 -6.00
C LEU A 232 17.96 9.54 -5.55
N GLU A 233 19.02 9.98 -4.88
CA GLU A 233 19.16 11.39 -4.46
C GLU A 233 19.28 12.33 -5.67
N LYS A 234 20.02 11.94 -6.70
CA LYS A 234 20.10 12.71 -7.96
C LYS A 234 18.72 12.84 -8.62
N THR A 235 17.94 11.76 -8.61
CA THR A 235 16.58 11.75 -9.18
C THR A 235 15.63 12.60 -8.32
N ARG A 236 15.69 12.48 -6.99
CA ARG A 236 14.95 13.33 -6.05
C ARG A 236 15.20 14.80 -6.32
N ARG A 237 16.47 15.23 -6.38
CA ARG A 237 16.84 16.63 -6.66
C ARG A 237 16.27 17.13 -7.98
N ARG A 238 16.33 16.31 -9.05
CA ARG A 238 15.74 16.65 -10.35
C ARG A 238 14.22 16.78 -10.28
N LEU A 239 13.54 15.88 -9.57
CA LEU A 239 12.09 15.93 -9.39
C LEU A 239 11.66 17.16 -8.59
N LEU A 240 12.35 17.46 -7.49
CA LEU A 240 12.07 18.64 -6.66
C LEU A 240 12.32 19.95 -7.42
N ALA A 241 13.40 20.05 -8.20
CA ALA A 241 13.66 21.22 -9.03
C ALA A 241 12.57 21.46 -10.10
N ARG A 242 11.94 20.40 -10.61
CA ARG A 242 10.78 20.51 -11.51
C ARG A 242 9.52 21.01 -10.81
N LEU A 243 9.38 20.78 -9.51
CA LEU A 243 8.28 21.33 -8.73
C LEU A 243 8.46 22.84 -8.51
N GLU A 244 9.69 23.30 -8.30
CA GLU A 244 10.01 24.71 -8.08
C GLU A 244 9.91 25.58 -9.35
N THR A 245 9.90 24.96 -10.53
CA THR A 245 9.84 25.64 -11.84
C THR A 245 8.45 25.63 -12.48
N ARG A 246 7.46 24.97 -11.87
CA ARG A 246 6.06 25.07 -12.29
C ARG A 246 5.45 26.35 -11.69
N PRO A 247 4.94 27.29 -12.50
CA PRO A 247 4.28 28.50 -12.02
C PRO A 247 2.96 28.19 -11.33
#